data_AF-A0A2N9LWB6-F1
#
_entry.id   AF-A0A2N9LWB6-F1
#
_cell.length_a   1.000
_cell.length_b   1.000
_cell.length_c   1.000
_cell.angle_alpha   90.00
_cell.angle_beta   90.00
_cell.angle_gamma   90.00
#
_symmetry.space_group_name_H-M   'P 1'
#
loop_
_entity.id
_entity.type
_entity.pdbx_description
1 polymer ?
#
loop_
_entity_poly.entity_id
_entity_poly.type
_entity_poly.pdbx_seq_one_letter_code
_entity_poly.pdbx_strand_id
1 'polypeptide(L)'
;MSERAENSSGTGVPPVQEHGQDAHATRSGTGVPPVLFEPKIVAFVCNWCTYLGADLAGTTRLEYPPNVRIVRLPCTGRIDFNLIVKAFEIGADSVLVSGCHPGDCHYTSGNYHARRRWILFRELLQALGFDMERIHFTWISAAEGHKWQEVVKEITEKTRQMGPYTSLYQISEAPPQSLPFRGGELNAPDKFSGPSAGQSGATPLSAWGGEGEGALRETCRRLLAEDKVKVVIGYGKRGPVFITKPGDVEKLVWNNQCLANLTVYLKRKEIKALGRPAVVVKGCDERALVVLEKESQLDRKDMHVIGMACQGMGEPKCETCDVHVPRFADEVIGETDKHAPETSERWKALESLMALPAAQRMSYWATEFERCVKCYACRQVCPMCYCERCLVDKNRPTVIDTSATDKGNFAWHILRAFHLAGRCIGCDECTRACPAGIDLRLLNLTLAKAAEEHFAYRAGIDPKAEPLIGAYSLQDKENFIR
;
A
#
# COMPACT_ATOMS: atom_id res chain seq x y z
N MET A 1 62.74 55.66 -50.84
CA MET A 1 62.49 56.68 -51.88
C MET A 1 61.21 56.28 -52.58
N SER A 2 60.12 56.98 -52.23
CA SER A 2 59.28 57.76 -53.15
C SER A 2 58.40 56.85 -54.02
N GLU A 3 57.11 56.68 -53.71
CA GLU A 3 55.99 57.61 -53.94
C GLU A 3 55.08 57.01 -55.02
N ARG A 4 53.77 57.03 -54.74
CA ARG A 4 52.61 57.30 -55.63
C ARG A 4 52.61 56.63 -57.01
N ALA A 5 51.73 55.65 -57.26
CA ALA A 5 50.30 55.81 -57.60
C ALA A 5 50.05 56.47 -58.97
N GLU A 6 49.46 55.71 -59.91
CA GLU A 6 48.32 56.05 -60.82
C GLU A 6 48.12 54.93 -61.86
N ASN A 7 46.95 54.26 -61.85
CA ASN A 7 45.82 54.37 -62.81
C ASN A 7 46.13 53.88 -64.24
N SER A 8 45.28 53.22 -65.02
CA SER A 8 43.94 52.61 -64.92
C SER A 8 43.59 52.20 -66.36
N SER A 9 42.94 51.05 -66.63
CA SER A 9 41.92 50.96 -67.70
C SER A 9 41.25 49.59 -67.82
N GLY A 10 39.95 49.57 -67.60
CA GLY A 10 38.95 48.76 -68.33
C GLY A 10 38.73 47.33 -67.85
N THR A 11 37.53 46.76 -67.84
CA THR A 11 36.16 47.20 -68.21
C THR A 11 35.24 46.03 -67.85
N GLY A 12 34.02 46.29 -67.36
CA GLY A 12 32.90 45.35 -67.49
C GLY A 12 32.23 44.93 -66.19
N VAL A 13 31.07 45.54 -65.89
CA VAL A 13 30.14 45.18 -64.80
C VAL A 13 28.91 44.49 -65.40
N PRO A 14 28.37 43.44 -64.75
CA PRO A 14 26.94 43.15 -64.71
C PRO A 14 26.43 43.04 -63.24
N PRO A 15 25.12 42.99 -62.96
CA PRO A 15 24.40 44.05 -62.25
C PRO A 15 24.11 43.80 -60.76
N VAL A 16 23.62 44.87 -60.14
CA VAL A 16 23.31 45.17 -58.74
C VAL A 16 22.18 44.31 -58.16
N GLN A 17 22.36 43.83 -56.92
CA GLN A 17 21.28 43.64 -55.95
C GLN A 17 21.71 44.19 -54.57
N GLU A 18 20.72 44.75 -53.88
CA GLU A 18 20.81 45.85 -52.92
C GLU A 18 21.39 45.50 -51.54
N HIS A 19 22.05 46.49 -50.95
CA HIS A 19 22.48 46.53 -49.55
C HIS A 19 21.46 47.25 -48.66
N GLY A 20 21.31 46.76 -47.43
CA GLY A 20 20.71 47.43 -46.26
C GLY A 20 19.70 46.51 -45.55
N GLN A 21 19.75 46.22 -44.25
CA GLN A 21 20.19 47.03 -43.11
C GLN A 21 20.58 46.13 -41.90
N ASP A 22 21.59 46.60 -41.16
CA ASP A 22 21.80 46.52 -39.71
C ASP A 22 21.56 45.21 -38.93
N ALA A 23 22.66 44.50 -38.63
CA ALA A 23 22.74 43.55 -37.53
C ALA A 23 23.67 44.09 -36.42
N HIS A 24 23.06 44.61 -35.35
CA HIS A 24 23.72 44.90 -34.09
C HIS A 24 24.32 43.60 -33.50
N ALA A 25 25.62 43.62 -33.25
CA ALA A 25 26.34 42.56 -32.56
C ALA A 25 25.75 42.28 -31.17
N THR A 26 25.23 41.07 -30.96
CA THR A 26 24.97 40.54 -29.61
C THR A 26 26.11 39.61 -29.22
N ARG A 27 26.80 40.00 -28.14
CA ARG A 27 27.87 39.24 -27.52
C ARG A 27 27.34 37.89 -27.04
N SER A 28 28.14 36.86 -27.28
CA SER A 28 28.01 35.49 -26.78
C SER A 28 27.71 35.45 -25.28
N GLY A 29 26.50 35.04 -24.94
CA GLY A 29 26.05 34.76 -23.57
C GLY A 29 26.38 33.32 -23.17
N THR A 30 27.37 33.18 -22.29
CA THR A 30 27.53 32.13 -21.28
C THR A 30 27.32 30.67 -21.72
N GLY A 31 28.41 30.04 -22.16
CA GLY A 31 28.54 28.58 -22.08
C GLY A 31 28.60 28.14 -20.62
N VAL A 32 27.44 27.96 -19.99
CA VAL A 32 27.32 27.04 -18.86
C VAL A 32 27.30 25.65 -19.48
N PRO A 33 28.33 24.80 -19.27
CA PRO A 33 28.25 23.42 -19.73
C PRO A 33 26.98 22.79 -19.13
N PRO A 34 26.22 21.96 -19.88
CA PRO A 34 25.05 21.29 -19.32
C PRO A 34 25.49 20.58 -18.06
N VAL A 35 24.84 20.89 -16.94
CA VAL A 35 25.17 20.28 -15.64
C VAL A 35 24.97 18.77 -15.81
N LEU A 36 26.08 18.02 -15.83
CA LEU A 36 26.05 16.57 -15.85
C LEU A 36 25.23 16.10 -14.64
N PHE A 37 24.25 15.24 -14.90
CA PHE A 37 23.38 14.70 -13.85
C PHE A 37 24.22 13.97 -12.80
N GLU A 38 24.13 14.42 -11.55
CA GLU A 38 24.75 13.78 -10.40
C GLU A 38 23.68 13.18 -9.48
N PRO A 39 23.65 11.84 -9.31
CA PRO A 39 22.66 11.14 -8.50
C PRO A 39 22.59 11.66 -7.06
N LYS A 40 21.37 11.73 -6.52
CA LYS A 40 21.11 11.94 -5.09
C LYS A 40 20.73 10.63 -4.44
N ILE A 41 21.59 10.12 -3.56
CA ILE A 41 21.36 8.84 -2.87
C ILE A 41 21.12 9.10 -1.39
N VAL A 42 20.03 8.55 -0.85
CA VAL A 42 19.75 8.56 0.59
C VAL A 42 19.99 7.16 1.15
N ALA A 43 20.84 7.04 2.18
CA ALA A 43 21.17 5.77 2.80
C ALA A 43 20.67 5.70 4.24
N PHE A 44 19.71 4.82 4.53
CA PHE A 44 19.26 4.50 5.88
C PHE A 44 20.09 3.34 6.43
N VAL A 45 20.96 3.62 7.40
CA VAL A 45 21.94 2.64 7.88
C VAL A 45 21.83 2.41 9.38
N CYS A 46 22.06 1.17 9.83
CA CYS A 46 22.10 0.90 11.27
C CYS A 46 23.35 1.51 11.92
N ASN A 47 23.22 1.94 13.18
CA ASN A 47 24.28 2.55 13.97
C ASN A 47 25.46 1.60 14.22
N TRP A 48 25.18 0.31 14.42
CA TRP A 48 26.15 -0.61 15.01
C TRP A 48 27.05 -1.34 14.02
N CYS A 49 26.62 -1.48 12.76
CA CYS A 49 27.37 -2.22 11.76
C CYS A 49 27.67 -1.32 10.56
N THR A 50 26.67 -1.07 9.72
CA THR A 50 26.85 -0.33 8.47
C THR A 50 27.39 1.08 8.68
N TYR A 51 26.92 1.82 9.69
CA TYR A 51 27.46 3.16 9.98
C TYR A 51 28.95 3.09 10.34
N LEU A 52 29.36 2.10 11.15
CA LEU A 52 30.77 1.87 11.48
C LEU A 52 31.59 1.38 10.28
N GLY A 53 30.98 0.60 9.36
CA GLY A 53 31.63 0.24 8.10
C GLY A 53 31.88 1.46 7.20
N ALA A 54 30.95 2.42 7.18
CA ALA A 54 31.13 3.70 6.51
C ALA A 54 32.21 4.56 7.20
N ASP A 55 32.22 4.62 8.53
CA ASP A 55 33.28 5.30 9.31
C ASP A 55 34.65 4.66 9.05
N LEU A 56 34.72 3.32 9.01
CA LEU A 56 35.94 2.59 8.71
C LEU A 56 36.47 3.01 7.34
N ALA A 57 35.63 3.01 6.30
CA ALA A 57 36.00 3.46 4.96
C ALA A 57 36.63 4.87 4.98
N GLY A 58 36.07 5.79 5.76
CA GLY A 58 36.61 7.14 5.96
C GLY A 58 37.98 7.13 6.66
N THR A 59 38.13 6.40 7.78
CA THR A 59 39.41 6.32 8.52
C THR A 59 40.52 5.66 7.72
N THR A 60 40.18 4.70 6.84
CA THR A 60 41.10 4.04 5.91
C THR A 60 41.31 4.82 4.61
N ARG A 61 40.69 6.00 4.47
CA ARG A 61 40.81 6.89 3.30
C ARG A 61 40.39 6.23 1.99
N LEU A 62 39.34 5.40 2.03
CA LEU A 62 38.76 4.78 0.84
C LEU A 62 37.89 5.81 0.09
N GLU A 63 38.29 6.18 -1.11
CA GLU A 63 37.54 7.14 -1.93
C GLU A 63 36.32 6.50 -2.61
N TYR A 64 35.18 7.17 -2.56
CA TYR A 64 33.95 6.82 -3.28
C TYR A 64 33.19 8.10 -3.67
N PRO A 65 32.23 8.03 -4.62
CA PRO A 65 31.50 9.20 -5.07
C PRO A 65 30.75 9.93 -3.92
N PRO A 66 30.74 11.27 -3.88
CA PRO A 66 30.16 12.05 -2.77
C PRO A 66 28.61 12.17 -2.83
N ASN A 67 27.94 11.23 -3.51
CA ASN A 67 26.52 11.29 -3.85
C ASN A 67 25.59 10.80 -2.72
N VAL A 68 26.12 9.98 -1.81
CA VAL A 68 25.36 9.36 -0.71
C VAL A 68 25.24 10.27 0.52
N ARG A 69 24.03 10.37 1.07
CA ARG A 69 23.72 11.05 2.34
C ARG A 69 23.18 10.05 3.33
N ILE A 70 23.90 9.86 4.43
CA ILE A 70 23.58 8.86 5.45
C ILE A 70 22.55 9.42 6.45
N VAL A 71 21.49 8.65 6.67
CA VAL A 71 20.53 8.81 7.77
C VAL A 71 20.71 7.63 8.72
N ARG A 72 21.20 7.92 9.92
CA ARG A 72 21.49 6.89 10.93
C ARG A 72 20.21 6.44 11.64
N LEU A 73 20.02 5.13 11.75
CA LEU A 73 19.00 4.49 12.56
C LEU A 73 19.66 3.68 13.69
N PRO A 74 19.04 3.53 14.86
CA PRO A 74 19.56 2.61 15.88
C PRO A 74 19.73 1.20 15.33
N CYS A 75 18.75 0.71 14.55
CA CYS A 75 18.73 -0.61 13.94
C CYS A 75 17.98 -0.56 12.59
N THR A 76 18.30 -1.44 11.65
CA THR A 76 17.44 -1.64 10.46
C THR A 76 16.05 -2.13 10.84
N GLY A 77 15.87 -2.84 11.94
CA GLY A 77 14.55 -3.20 12.46
C GLY A 77 13.64 -2.01 12.78
N ARG A 78 14.22 -0.82 12.94
CA ARG A 78 13.48 0.45 13.14
C ARG A 78 13.06 1.10 11.83
N ILE A 79 13.52 0.64 10.66
CA ILE A 79 13.15 1.25 9.38
C ILE A 79 11.63 1.30 9.26
N ASP A 80 11.11 2.52 9.11
CA ASP A 80 9.77 2.73 8.58
C ASP A 80 9.92 2.78 7.07
N PHE A 81 9.33 1.83 6.37
CA PHE A 81 9.50 1.70 4.92
C PHE A 81 8.91 2.88 4.14
N ASN A 82 8.04 3.69 4.75
CA ASN A 82 7.65 4.97 4.14
C ASN A 82 8.82 5.94 3.98
N LEU A 83 9.90 5.81 4.76
CA LEU A 83 11.07 6.66 4.57
C LEU A 83 11.72 6.46 3.19
N ILE A 84 11.55 5.28 2.58
CA ILE A 84 11.95 5.02 1.20
C ILE A 84 11.12 5.86 0.24
N VAL A 85 9.78 5.81 0.37
CA VAL A 85 8.86 6.64 -0.43
C VAL A 85 9.16 8.11 -0.20
N LYS A 86 9.36 8.52 1.05
CA LYS A 86 9.66 9.91 1.41
C LYS A 86 10.94 10.40 0.79
N ALA A 87 11.99 9.57 0.73
CA ALA A 87 13.23 9.93 0.06
C ALA A 87 12.99 10.22 -1.44
N PHE A 88 12.20 9.38 -2.11
CA PHE A 88 11.77 9.63 -3.50
C PHE A 88 10.81 10.79 -3.67
N GLU A 89 10.14 11.28 -2.62
CA GLU A 89 9.30 12.49 -2.70
C GLU A 89 10.12 13.80 -2.61
N ILE A 90 11.29 13.78 -1.96
CA ILE A 90 12.03 15.00 -1.57
C ILE A 90 13.32 15.25 -2.35
N GLY A 91 13.84 14.28 -3.06
CA GLY A 91 14.83 14.51 -4.12
C GLY A 91 15.62 13.28 -4.54
N ALA A 92 15.41 12.10 -3.93
CA ALA A 92 16.31 10.97 -4.13
C ALA A 92 16.11 10.28 -5.48
N ASP A 93 17.23 9.95 -6.12
CA ASP A 93 17.28 9.16 -7.35
C ASP A 93 17.46 7.66 -7.06
N SER A 94 17.99 7.34 -5.87
CA SER A 94 18.08 5.97 -5.33
C SER A 94 18.14 5.98 -3.81
N VAL A 95 17.70 4.88 -3.21
CA VAL A 95 17.65 4.68 -1.77
C VAL A 95 18.40 3.41 -1.39
N LEU A 96 19.27 3.51 -0.40
CA LEU A 96 19.95 2.38 0.22
C LEU A 96 19.40 2.15 1.63
N VAL A 97 19.04 0.92 1.97
CA VAL A 97 18.78 0.48 3.34
C VAL A 97 19.82 -0.57 3.68
N SER A 98 20.55 -0.41 4.79
CA SER A 98 21.61 -1.35 5.12
C SER A 98 21.79 -1.55 6.63
N GLY A 99 22.09 -2.79 7.01
CA GLY A 99 22.24 -3.19 8.41
C GLY A 99 23.28 -4.27 8.63
N CYS A 100 23.30 -4.78 9.86
CA CYS A 100 24.12 -5.92 10.26
C CYS A 100 23.70 -7.19 9.49
N HIS A 101 24.67 -8.07 9.23
CA HIS A 101 24.40 -9.40 8.70
C HIS A 101 23.43 -10.19 9.58
N PRO A 102 22.62 -11.09 9.00
CA PRO A 102 21.85 -12.08 9.75
C PRO A 102 22.71 -12.79 10.82
N GLY A 103 22.27 -12.75 12.08
CA GLY A 103 23.00 -13.32 13.21
C GLY A 103 23.80 -12.30 14.03
N ASP A 104 24.21 -11.19 13.39
CA ASP A 104 25.08 -10.18 14.00
C ASP A 104 24.33 -8.92 14.45
N CYS A 105 22.99 -8.99 14.52
CA CYS A 105 22.21 -7.83 14.93
C CYS A 105 22.51 -7.48 16.39
N HIS A 106 22.92 -6.23 16.64
CA HIS A 106 23.11 -5.74 18.01
C HIS A 106 21.87 -5.89 18.90
N TYR A 107 20.67 -5.81 18.31
CA TYR A 107 19.40 -6.02 18.99
C TYR A 107 18.81 -7.41 18.74
N THR A 108 19.69 -8.40 18.50
CA THR A 108 19.38 -9.82 18.29
C THR A 108 18.64 -10.15 16.99
N SER A 109 17.49 -9.51 16.72
CA SER A 109 16.59 -9.92 15.62
C SER A 109 16.03 -8.79 14.77
N GLY A 110 16.43 -7.53 15.02
CA GLY A 110 15.87 -6.37 14.31
C GLY A 110 16.04 -6.46 12.79
N ASN A 111 17.16 -6.96 12.29
CA ASN A 111 17.40 -7.15 10.86
C ASN A 111 16.51 -8.26 10.25
N TYR A 112 16.21 -9.33 10.97
CA TYR A 112 15.27 -10.36 10.51
C TYR A 112 13.86 -9.81 10.33
N HIS A 113 13.38 -8.99 11.27
CA HIS A 113 12.10 -8.29 11.10
C HIS A 113 12.13 -7.33 9.89
N ALA A 114 13.24 -6.60 9.71
CA ALA A 114 13.39 -5.71 8.56
C ALA A 114 13.36 -6.49 7.24
N ARG A 115 14.07 -7.63 7.15
CA ARG A 115 14.06 -8.52 5.99
C ARG A 115 12.65 -8.98 5.64
N ARG A 116 11.90 -9.50 6.60
CA ARG A 116 10.52 -9.96 6.37
C ARG A 116 9.60 -8.84 5.89
N ARG A 117 9.67 -7.68 6.55
CA ARG A 117 8.90 -6.50 6.17
C ARG A 117 9.27 -5.99 4.77
N TRP A 118 10.55 -6.06 4.42
CA TRP A 118 11.04 -5.67 3.11
C TRP A 118 10.51 -6.59 2.01
N ILE A 119 10.44 -7.91 2.22
CA ILE A 119 9.81 -8.84 1.26
C ILE A 119 8.43 -8.34 0.85
N LEU A 120 7.56 -8.08 1.82
CA LEU A 120 6.19 -7.62 1.56
C LEU A 120 6.14 -6.21 0.96
N PHE A 121 6.97 -5.29 1.46
CA PHE A 121 6.98 -3.92 0.96
C PHE A 121 7.49 -3.84 -0.49
N ARG A 122 8.46 -4.69 -0.85
CA ARG A 122 9.00 -4.78 -2.21
C ARG A 122 7.92 -5.17 -3.21
N GLU A 123 7.11 -6.19 -2.90
CA GLU A 123 5.99 -6.61 -3.76
C GLU A 123 4.94 -5.49 -3.92
N LEU A 124 4.68 -4.73 -2.84
CA LEU A 124 3.81 -3.56 -2.90
C LEU A 124 4.37 -2.47 -3.83
N LEU A 125 5.64 -2.11 -3.71
CA LEU A 125 6.28 -1.11 -4.57
C LEU A 125 6.32 -1.55 -6.04
N GLN A 126 6.54 -2.83 -6.31
CA GLN A 126 6.48 -3.38 -7.67
C GLN A 126 5.09 -3.25 -8.28
N ALA A 127 4.03 -3.58 -7.53
CA ALA A 127 2.65 -3.42 -7.96
C ALA A 127 2.26 -1.96 -8.19
N LEU A 128 2.89 -1.04 -7.46
CA LEU A 128 2.72 0.41 -7.65
C LEU A 128 3.51 0.96 -8.85
N GLY A 129 4.46 0.19 -9.40
CA GLY A 129 5.26 0.61 -10.54
C GLY A 129 6.54 1.37 -10.18
N PHE A 130 7.04 1.24 -8.95
CA PHE A 130 8.37 1.77 -8.62
C PHE A 130 9.46 1.02 -9.39
N ASP A 131 10.48 1.77 -9.78
CA ASP A 131 11.70 1.22 -10.34
C ASP A 131 12.53 0.60 -9.20
N MET A 132 12.41 -0.72 -9.08
CA MET A 132 13.08 -1.46 -8.02
C MET A 132 14.61 -1.47 -8.15
N GLU A 133 15.14 -1.09 -9.31
CA GLU A 133 16.59 -0.99 -9.51
C GLU A 133 17.22 0.19 -8.74
N ARG A 134 16.40 1.11 -8.26
CA ARG A 134 16.77 2.29 -7.46
C ARG A 134 16.67 2.06 -5.95
N ILE A 135 16.22 0.87 -5.51
CA ILE A 135 16.02 0.57 -4.10
C ILE A 135 16.90 -0.61 -3.71
N HIS A 136 17.93 -0.30 -2.94
CA HIS A 136 18.96 -1.25 -2.56
C HIS A 136 18.79 -1.64 -1.10
N PHE A 137 18.87 -2.94 -0.83
CA PHE A 137 18.93 -3.46 0.53
C PHE A 137 20.22 -4.26 0.65
N THR A 138 21.06 -3.96 1.64
CA THR A 138 22.33 -4.67 1.82
C THR A 138 22.67 -5.02 3.26
N TRP A 139 23.58 -5.97 3.44
CA TRP A 139 24.18 -6.29 4.74
C TRP A 139 25.66 -5.90 4.78
N ILE A 140 26.05 -5.04 5.71
CA ILE A 140 27.42 -4.52 5.87
C ILE A 140 27.77 -4.48 7.35
N SER A 141 28.79 -5.23 7.75
CA SER A 141 29.37 -5.25 9.10
C SER A 141 30.25 -4.01 9.37
N ALA A 142 30.64 -3.82 10.63
CA ALA A 142 31.54 -2.74 11.03
C ALA A 142 32.96 -2.86 10.43
N ALA A 143 33.38 -4.07 10.04
CA ALA A 143 34.71 -4.33 9.48
C ALA A 143 34.75 -4.26 7.94
N GLU A 144 33.62 -4.02 7.28
CA GLU A 144 33.46 -4.11 5.83
C GLU A 144 33.52 -2.73 5.14
N GLY A 145 34.55 -1.94 5.43
CA GLY A 145 34.74 -0.61 4.83
C GLY A 145 34.92 -0.65 3.31
N HIS A 146 35.62 -1.65 2.78
CA HIS A 146 35.72 -1.88 1.34
C HIS A 146 34.38 -2.22 0.70
N LYS A 147 33.56 -3.07 1.33
CA LYS A 147 32.21 -3.39 0.83
C LYS A 147 31.33 -2.16 0.78
N TRP A 148 31.39 -1.28 1.79
CA TRP A 148 30.68 0.00 1.77
C TRP A 148 31.10 0.86 0.57
N GLN A 149 32.41 1.01 0.34
CA GLN A 149 32.95 1.75 -0.81
C GLN A 149 32.45 1.18 -2.15
N GLU A 150 32.49 -0.15 -2.31
CA GLU A 150 32.04 -0.85 -3.51
C GLU A 150 30.54 -0.65 -3.76
N VAL A 151 29.71 -0.84 -2.73
CA VAL A 151 28.25 -0.66 -2.81
C VAL A 151 27.90 0.78 -3.19
N VAL A 152 28.55 1.79 -2.59
CA VAL A 152 28.28 3.20 -2.93
C VAL A 152 28.69 3.51 -4.37
N LYS A 153 29.84 2.99 -4.83
CA LYS A 153 30.28 3.13 -6.23
C LYS A 153 29.28 2.50 -7.20
N GLU A 154 28.89 1.25 -6.93
CA GLU A 154 27.94 0.52 -7.78
C GLU A 154 26.60 1.25 -7.88
N ILE A 155 26.01 1.62 -6.75
CA ILE A 155 24.74 2.34 -6.73
C ILE A 155 24.87 3.65 -7.49
N THR A 156 25.92 4.43 -7.23
CA THR A 156 26.13 5.71 -7.91
C THR A 156 26.18 5.57 -9.42
N GLU A 157 26.99 4.64 -9.94
CA GLU A 157 27.11 4.50 -11.38
C GLU A 157 25.86 3.90 -12.02
N LYS A 158 25.20 2.97 -11.34
CA LYS A 158 23.92 2.44 -11.80
C LYS A 158 22.88 3.56 -11.88
N THR A 159 22.74 4.37 -10.83
CA THR A 159 21.79 5.49 -10.81
C THR A 159 22.14 6.54 -11.85
N ARG A 160 23.43 6.82 -12.08
CA ARG A 160 23.89 7.74 -13.13
C ARG A 160 23.47 7.27 -14.52
N GLN A 161 23.61 5.97 -14.81
CA GLN A 161 23.16 5.36 -16.07
C GLN A 161 21.64 5.41 -16.24
N MET A 162 20.88 5.22 -15.16
CA MET A 162 19.42 5.28 -15.17
C MET A 162 18.88 6.72 -15.28
N GLY A 163 19.70 7.74 -15.01
CA GLY A 163 19.29 9.14 -15.00
C GLY A 163 18.42 9.53 -13.78
N PRO A 164 17.94 10.79 -13.74
CA PRO A 164 17.16 11.30 -12.62
C PRO A 164 15.84 10.53 -12.44
N TYR A 165 15.44 10.30 -11.19
CA TYR A 165 14.14 9.71 -10.90
C TYR A 165 13.04 10.77 -10.97
N THR A 166 12.14 10.68 -11.95
CA THR A 166 11.09 11.69 -12.17
C THR A 166 9.68 11.19 -11.88
N SER A 167 9.46 9.88 -11.76
CA SER A 167 8.12 9.29 -11.76
C SER A 167 7.22 9.81 -10.63
N LEU A 168 7.76 10.02 -9.43
CA LEU A 168 6.99 10.55 -8.30
C LEU A 168 6.93 12.09 -8.28
N TYR A 169 7.89 12.78 -8.91
CA TYR A 169 7.93 14.24 -9.00
C TYR A 169 7.02 14.79 -10.09
N GLN A 170 6.93 14.11 -11.23
CA GLN A 170 6.06 14.49 -12.34
C GLN A 170 4.57 14.42 -11.96
N ILE A 171 4.23 13.57 -10.97
CA ILE A 171 2.92 13.56 -10.32
C ILE A 171 2.65 14.86 -9.54
N SER A 172 3.69 15.60 -9.11
CA SER A 172 3.56 16.76 -8.21
C SER A 172 3.83 18.14 -8.82
N GLU A 173 4.38 18.22 -10.04
CA GLU A 173 4.78 19.48 -10.69
C GLU A 173 4.01 19.79 -11.98
N ALA A 174 3.14 18.90 -12.45
CA ALA A 174 2.32 19.18 -13.62
C ALA A 174 1.27 20.25 -13.26
N PRO A 175 1.19 21.41 -13.96
CA PRO A 175 -0.06 22.17 -13.98
C PRO A 175 -1.16 21.23 -14.49
N PRO A 176 -2.45 21.45 -14.13
CA PRO A 176 -3.56 20.61 -14.60
C PRO A 176 -3.69 20.76 -16.12
N GLN A 177 -2.88 20.02 -16.85
CA GLN A 177 -2.90 19.87 -18.28
C GLN A 177 -2.94 18.37 -18.54
N SER A 178 -3.94 18.01 -19.34
CA SER A 178 -4.33 16.65 -19.67
C SER A 178 -3.13 15.72 -19.80
N LEU A 179 -3.00 14.79 -18.84
CA LEU A 179 -2.26 13.55 -19.04
C LEU A 179 -2.66 12.97 -20.41
N PRO A 180 -1.72 12.44 -21.21
CA PRO A 180 -1.98 11.92 -22.56
C PRO A 180 -2.91 10.69 -22.59
N PHE A 181 -3.50 10.32 -21.45
CA PHE A 181 -4.54 9.31 -21.30
C PHE A 181 -5.91 9.94 -20.98
N ARG A 182 -6.26 11.06 -21.63
CA ARG A 182 -7.68 11.40 -21.81
C ARG A 182 -8.22 10.59 -22.99
N GLY A 183 -8.75 9.41 -22.70
CA GLY A 183 -9.52 8.62 -23.67
C GLY A 183 -8.65 7.77 -24.59
N GLY A 184 -8.12 6.69 -24.03
CA GLY A 184 -7.67 5.54 -24.80
C GLY A 184 -7.97 4.32 -23.96
N GLU A 185 -8.83 3.45 -24.45
CA GLU A 185 -9.24 2.19 -23.85
C GLU A 185 -8.01 1.29 -23.64
N LEU A 186 -7.27 1.51 -22.56
CA LEU A 186 -6.88 0.34 -21.78
C LEU A 186 -8.21 -0.22 -21.31
N ASN A 187 -8.54 -1.42 -21.80
CA ASN A 187 -9.53 -2.28 -21.19
C ASN A 187 -9.14 -2.46 -19.71
N ALA A 188 -9.45 -1.45 -18.89
CA ALA A 188 -9.69 -1.65 -17.49
C ALA A 188 -10.67 -2.82 -17.46
N PRO A 189 -10.37 -3.94 -16.78
CA PRO A 189 -11.41 -4.93 -16.52
C PRO A 189 -12.58 -4.13 -15.97
N ASP A 190 -13.70 -4.20 -16.68
CA ASP A 190 -14.81 -3.25 -16.69
C ASP A 190 -14.76 -2.27 -15.53
N LYS A 191 -14.63 -0.96 -15.84
CA LYS A 191 -14.89 0.13 -14.88
C LYS A 191 -15.96 -0.39 -13.94
N PHE A 192 -15.60 -0.60 -12.67
CA PHE A 192 -16.48 -1.17 -11.67
C PHE A 192 -17.68 -0.24 -11.58
N SER A 193 -18.67 -0.50 -12.42
CA SER A 193 -20.01 0.00 -12.34
C SER A 193 -20.48 -0.63 -11.05
N GLY A 194 -20.31 0.10 -9.95
CA GLY A 194 -21.03 -0.21 -8.72
C GLY A 194 -22.45 -0.55 -9.14
N PRO A 195 -23.02 -1.66 -8.66
CA PRO A 195 -24.08 -2.37 -9.36
C PRO A 195 -25.17 -1.39 -9.75
N SER A 196 -25.30 -1.11 -11.05
CA SER A 196 -26.57 -0.68 -11.59
C SER A 196 -27.53 -1.78 -11.20
N ALA A 197 -28.57 -1.44 -10.44
CA ALA A 197 -29.59 -2.37 -9.99
C ALA A 197 -30.01 -3.26 -11.16
N GLY A 198 -29.57 -4.52 -11.14
CA GLY A 198 -29.87 -5.51 -12.18
C GLY A 198 -28.79 -5.73 -13.22
N GLN A 199 -27.64 -6.30 -12.81
CA GLN A 199 -26.85 -7.28 -13.59
C GLN A 199 -25.61 -7.73 -12.79
N SER A 200 -25.82 -8.60 -11.81
CA SER A 200 -24.81 -9.56 -11.36
C SER A 200 -25.47 -10.94 -11.43
N GLY A 201 -24.68 -12.01 -11.54
CA GLY A 201 -25.15 -13.40 -11.34
C GLY A 201 -25.62 -13.61 -9.90
N ALA A 202 -26.61 -12.83 -9.49
CA ALA A 202 -27.17 -12.79 -8.16
C ALA A 202 -27.80 -14.14 -7.92
N THR A 203 -27.30 -14.83 -6.89
CA THR A 203 -28.06 -15.90 -6.25
C THR A 203 -29.46 -15.34 -6.01
N PRO A 204 -30.53 -15.99 -6.51
CA PRO A 204 -31.86 -15.41 -6.52
C PRO A 204 -32.26 -14.99 -5.11
N LEU A 205 -33.06 -13.90 -4.99
CA LEU A 205 -33.56 -13.41 -3.70
C LEU A 205 -34.22 -14.51 -2.85
N SER A 206 -34.70 -15.60 -3.47
CA SER A 206 -35.24 -16.79 -2.79
C SER A 206 -34.22 -17.57 -1.95
N ALA A 207 -32.92 -17.34 -2.11
CA ALA A 207 -31.86 -17.92 -1.28
C ALA A 207 -31.63 -17.12 0.03
N TRP A 208 -32.31 -15.99 0.20
CA TRP A 208 -32.11 -15.06 1.31
C TRP A 208 -33.45 -14.72 1.98
N GLY A 209 -33.60 -15.12 3.25
CA GLY A 209 -34.73 -14.74 4.09
C GLY A 209 -35.80 -15.83 4.25
N GLY A 210 -36.33 -15.92 5.47
CA GLY A 210 -37.21 -16.98 5.96
C GLY A 210 -36.64 -17.60 7.22
N GLU A 211 -36.05 -18.78 7.11
CA GLU A 211 -35.54 -19.56 8.25
C GLU A 211 -34.30 -18.95 8.91
N GLY A 212 -33.29 -18.54 8.13
CA GLY A 212 -32.04 -17.98 8.69
C GLY A 212 -32.23 -16.64 9.43
N GLU A 213 -33.12 -15.77 8.95
CA GLU A 213 -33.45 -14.51 9.63
C GLU A 213 -34.25 -14.77 10.92
N GLY A 214 -35.23 -15.67 10.86
CA GLY A 214 -36.01 -16.08 12.03
C GLY A 214 -35.13 -16.68 13.13
N ALA A 215 -34.27 -17.63 12.77
CA ALA A 215 -33.31 -18.24 13.69
C ALA A 215 -32.33 -17.22 14.28
N LEU A 216 -31.83 -16.28 13.47
CA LEU A 216 -30.99 -15.18 13.97
C LEU A 216 -31.71 -14.36 15.04
N ARG A 217 -32.96 -13.95 14.76
CA ARG A 217 -33.77 -13.17 15.71
C ARG A 217 -34.05 -13.95 16.99
N GLU A 218 -34.34 -15.24 16.88
CA GLU A 218 -34.57 -16.13 18.03
C GLU A 218 -33.33 -16.29 18.90
N THR A 219 -32.17 -16.60 18.30
CA THR A 219 -30.89 -16.67 19.01
C THR A 219 -30.57 -15.35 19.71
N CYS A 220 -30.72 -14.21 19.02
CA CYS A 220 -30.48 -12.90 19.63
C CYS A 220 -31.44 -12.61 20.80
N ARG A 221 -32.72 -12.98 20.65
CA ARG A 221 -33.73 -12.79 21.69
C ARG A 221 -33.39 -13.60 22.94
N ARG A 222 -33.02 -14.86 22.74
CA ARG A 222 -32.60 -15.77 23.82
C ARG A 222 -31.37 -15.23 24.54
N LEU A 223 -30.30 -14.87 23.82
CA LEU A 223 -29.06 -14.37 24.42
C LEU A 223 -29.26 -13.10 25.25
N LEU A 224 -30.15 -12.19 24.81
CA LEU A 224 -30.49 -10.98 25.56
C LEU A 224 -31.41 -11.28 26.76
N ALA A 225 -32.39 -12.17 26.60
CA ALA A 225 -33.34 -12.50 27.68
C ALA A 225 -32.67 -13.30 28.82
N GLU A 226 -31.69 -14.14 28.49
CA GLU A 226 -30.88 -14.91 29.43
C GLU A 226 -29.72 -14.08 30.04
N ASP A 227 -29.61 -12.80 29.69
CA ASP A 227 -28.56 -11.88 30.14
C ASP A 227 -27.11 -12.34 29.80
N LYS A 228 -26.97 -13.26 28.83
CA LYS A 228 -25.66 -13.74 28.35
C LYS A 228 -24.88 -12.64 27.62
N VAL A 229 -25.59 -11.73 26.98
CA VAL A 229 -25.04 -10.54 26.32
C VAL A 229 -25.90 -9.32 26.63
N LYS A 230 -25.30 -8.14 26.58
CA LYS A 230 -25.98 -6.85 26.86
C LYS A 230 -26.32 -6.07 25.60
N VAL A 231 -25.67 -6.38 24.48
CA VAL A 231 -25.93 -5.77 23.18
C VAL A 231 -25.67 -6.78 22.06
N VAL A 232 -26.50 -6.78 21.02
CA VAL A 232 -26.25 -7.49 19.77
C VAL A 232 -25.87 -6.49 18.69
N ILE A 233 -24.72 -6.67 18.06
CA ILE A 233 -24.27 -5.93 16.88
C ILE A 233 -24.68 -6.75 15.64
N GLY A 234 -25.70 -6.28 14.94
CA GLY A 234 -26.27 -6.99 13.80
C GLY A 234 -26.57 -6.10 12.60
N TYR A 235 -27.16 -6.69 11.57
CA TYR A 235 -27.57 -5.98 10.35
C TYR A 235 -29.02 -5.53 10.48
N GLY A 236 -29.33 -4.29 10.10
CA GLY A 236 -30.68 -3.77 9.95
C GLY A 236 -30.92 -3.24 8.54
N LYS A 237 -32.17 -2.85 8.25
CA LYS A 237 -32.62 -2.43 6.91
C LYS A 237 -31.79 -1.30 6.27
N ARG A 238 -31.17 -0.42 7.06
CA ARG A 238 -30.39 0.74 6.58
C ARG A 238 -28.92 0.71 7.01
N GLY A 239 -28.42 -0.44 7.45
CA GLY A 239 -27.06 -0.59 7.97
C GLY A 239 -27.02 -1.25 9.35
N PRO A 240 -25.87 -1.17 10.04
CA PRO A 240 -25.68 -1.82 11.34
C PRO A 240 -26.67 -1.32 12.41
N VAL A 241 -27.13 -2.24 13.25
CA VAL A 241 -28.02 -1.96 14.38
C VAL A 241 -27.46 -2.55 15.67
N PHE A 242 -27.76 -1.91 16.79
CA PHE A 242 -27.34 -2.31 18.13
C PHE A 242 -28.57 -2.59 18.98
N ILE A 243 -28.83 -3.86 19.27
CA ILE A 243 -30.04 -4.31 19.97
C ILE A 243 -29.71 -4.59 21.43
N THR A 244 -30.34 -3.87 22.35
CA THR A 244 -30.15 -4.05 23.81
C THR A 244 -31.38 -4.62 24.50
N LYS A 245 -32.51 -4.74 23.79
CA LYS A 245 -33.77 -5.28 24.33
C LYS A 245 -34.24 -6.48 23.50
N PRO A 246 -34.68 -7.58 24.13
CA PRO A 246 -35.15 -8.77 23.40
C PRO A 246 -36.29 -8.48 22.39
N GLY A 247 -37.18 -7.53 22.68
CA GLY A 247 -38.29 -7.17 21.77
C GLY A 247 -37.85 -6.41 20.51
N ASP A 248 -36.63 -5.86 20.48
CA ASP A 248 -36.13 -5.06 19.36
C ASP A 248 -35.44 -5.91 18.27
N VAL A 249 -35.34 -7.23 18.46
CA VAL A 249 -34.68 -8.15 17.50
C VAL A 249 -35.35 -8.16 16.12
N GLU A 250 -36.61 -7.75 16.00
CA GLU A 250 -37.31 -7.62 14.72
C GLU A 250 -36.68 -6.57 13.78
N LYS A 251 -35.79 -5.72 14.30
CA LYS A 251 -34.99 -4.79 13.49
C LYS A 251 -33.85 -5.48 12.75
N LEU A 252 -33.46 -6.69 13.18
CA LEU A 252 -32.41 -7.48 12.54
C LEU A 252 -32.91 -8.02 11.21
N VAL A 253 -32.07 -7.95 10.19
CA VAL A 253 -32.33 -8.50 8.86
C VAL A 253 -31.18 -9.41 8.43
N TRP A 254 -31.48 -10.37 7.58
CA TRP A 254 -30.49 -11.21 6.91
C TRP A 254 -30.81 -11.35 5.43
N ASN A 255 -30.08 -10.60 4.60
CA ASN A 255 -30.27 -10.54 3.16
C ASN A 255 -28.97 -10.11 2.44
N ASN A 256 -29.02 -10.01 1.11
CA ASN A 256 -27.89 -9.61 0.26
C ASN A 256 -27.35 -8.19 0.52
N GLN A 257 -27.99 -7.36 1.35
CA GLN A 257 -27.50 -6.04 1.74
C GLN A 257 -26.65 -6.08 3.02
N CYS A 258 -26.47 -7.26 3.63
CA CYS A 258 -25.68 -7.47 4.84
C CYS A 258 -24.15 -7.49 4.56
N LEU A 259 -23.68 -6.45 3.88
CA LEU A 259 -22.31 -6.32 3.35
C LEU A 259 -21.29 -6.05 4.46
N ALA A 260 -21.61 -5.08 5.33
CA ALA A 260 -20.68 -4.50 6.28
C ALA A 260 -19.98 -5.53 7.17
N ASN A 261 -18.71 -5.30 7.46
CA ASN A 261 -18.00 -6.08 8.47
C ASN A 261 -18.26 -5.46 9.85
N LEU A 262 -19.12 -6.11 10.65
CA LEU A 262 -19.57 -5.57 11.93
C LEU A 262 -18.50 -5.60 13.04
N THR A 263 -17.40 -6.32 12.84
CA THR A 263 -16.32 -6.43 13.84
C THR A 263 -15.62 -5.09 14.10
N VAL A 264 -15.75 -4.12 13.17
CA VAL A 264 -15.24 -2.75 13.34
C VAL A 264 -15.81 -2.06 14.59
N TYR A 265 -17.03 -2.42 15.01
CA TYR A 265 -17.72 -1.80 16.14
C TYR A 265 -17.26 -2.30 17.50
N LEU A 266 -16.69 -3.51 17.60
CA LEU A 266 -16.33 -4.16 18.87
C LEU A 266 -15.30 -3.38 19.70
N LYS A 267 -14.48 -2.55 19.05
CA LYS A 267 -13.45 -1.75 19.72
C LYS A 267 -13.94 -0.38 20.18
N ARG A 268 -15.11 0.06 19.73
CA ARG A 268 -15.63 1.39 20.04
C ARG A 268 -15.98 1.49 21.52
N LYS A 269 -15.57 2.59 22.16
CA LYS A 269 -15.74 2.79 23.61
C LYS A 269 -17.21 2.78 24.00
N GLU A 270 -18.05 3.37 23.15
CA GLU A 270 -19.50 3.44 23.32
C GLU A 270 -20.14 2.06 23.28
N ILE A 271 -19.61 1.15 22.47
CA ILE A 271 -20.09 -0.24 22.38
C ILE A 271 -19.61 -1.07 23.56
N LYS A 272 -18.33 -0.92 23.95
CA LYS A 272 -17.80 -1.57 25.15
C LYS A 272 -18.55 -1.14 26.42
N ALA A 273 -18.98 0.11 26.49
CA ALA A 273 -19.76 0.65 27.61
C ALA A 273 -21.16 0.00 27.75
N LEU A 274 -21.69 -0.61 26.70
CA LEU A 274 -22.96 -1.34 26.77
C LEU A 274 -22.81 -2.71 27.47
N GLY A 275 -21.60 -3.21 27.67
CA GLY A 275 -21.31 -4.51 28.28
C GLY A 275 -20.96 -5.58 27.25
N ARG A 276 -21.03 -6.86 27.66
CA ARG A 276 -20.65 -8.02 26.84
C ARG A 276 -21.45 -8.06 25.52
N PRO A 277 -20.82 -7.89 24.33
CA PRO A 277 -21.54 -7.88 23.06
C PRO A 277 -21.72 -9.30 22.48
N ALA A 278 -22.83 -9.51 21.77
CA ALA A 278 -22.89 -10.46 20.67
C ALA A 278 -22.58 -9.75 19.35
N VAL A 279 -21.89 -10.41 18.43
CA VAL A 279 -21.64 -9.90 17.06
C VAL A 279 -22.07 -10.92 16.02
N VAL A 280 -22.82 -10.46 15.03
CA VAL A 280 -23.19 -11.27 13.86
C VAL A 280 -22.08 -11.18 12.82
N VAL A 281 -21.57 -12.33 12.37
CA VAL A 281 -20.47 -12.41 11.38
C VAL A 281 -20.79 -13.36 10.25
N LYS A 282 -20.33 -13.01 9.05
CA LYS A 282 -20.12 -13.95 7.93
C LYS A 282 -18.82 -14.74 8.15
N GLY A 283 -18.64 -15.87 7.48
CA GLY A 283 -17.38 -16.61 7.54
C GLY A 283 -16.15 -15.77 7.14
N CYS A 284 -16.31 -14.89 6.15
CA CYS A 284 -15.26 -13.94 5.79
C CYS A 284 -15.02 -12.85 6.85
N ASP A 285 -16.03 -12.44 7.61
CA ASP A 285 -15.91 -11.43 8.67
C ASP A 285 -15.31 -11.99 9.94
N GLU A 286 -15.58 -13.26 10.26
CA GLU A 286 -15.02 -13.97 11.42
C GLU A 286 -13.49 -13.98 11.39
N ARG A 287 -12.89 -14.03 10.20
CA ARG A 287 -11.43 -13.91 10.03
C ARG A 287 -10.87 -12.64 10.67
N ALA A 288 -11.66 -11.56 10.73
CA ALA A 288 -11.24 -10.33 11.42
C ALA A 288 -11.14 -10.55 12.94
N LEU A 289 -12.03 -11.34 13.53
CA LEU A 289 -11.96 -11.69 14.96
C LEU A 289 -10.68 -12.46 15.27
N VAL A 290 -10.34 -13.45 14.44
CA VAL A 290 -9.09 -14.24 14.59
C VAL A 290 -7.86 -13.33 14.56
N VAL A 291 -7.79 -12.37 13.62
CA VAL A 291 -6.66 -11.43 13.56
C VAL A 291 -6.66 -10.50 14.79
N LEU A 292 -7.80 -9.95 15.17
CA LEU A 292 -7.91 -9.02 16.30
C LEU A 292 -7.58 -9.68 17.64
N GLU A 293 -8.00 -10.92 17.85
CA GLU A 293 -7.66 -11.72 19.04
C GLU A 293 -6.16 -11.97 19.10
N LYS A 294 -5.58 -12.43 17.99
CA LYS A 294 -4.13 -12.68 17.90
C LYS A 294 -3.30 -11.43 18.16
N GLU A 295 -3.80 -10.27 17.74
CA GLU A 295 -3.15 -8.97 17.98
C GLU A 295 -3.55 -8.34 19.33
N SER A 296 -4.19 -9.10 20.23
CA SER A 296 -4.60 -8.68 21.57
C SER A 296 -5.49 -7.44 21.59
N GLN A 297 -6.31 -7.25 20.55
CA GLN A 297 -7.25 -6.14 20.43
C GLN A 297 -8.63 -6.47 20.99
N LEU A 298 -8.94 -7.76 21.04
CA LEU A 298 -10.19 -8.33 21.53
C LEU A 298 -9.87 -9.60 22.31
N ASP A 299 -10.68 -9.91 23.32
CA ASP A 299 -10.64 -11.18 24.05
C ASP A 299 -11.93 -11.95 23.74
N ARG A 300 -11.80 -13.20 23.30
CA ARG A 300 -12.93 -14.03 22.87
C ARG A 300 -13.93 -14.28 24.00
N LYS A 301 -13.46 -14.35 25.25
CA LYS A 301 -14.31 -14.59 26.43
C LYS A 301 -15.27 -13.42 26.71
N ASP A 302 -14.91 -12.23 26.26
CA ASP A 302 -15.65 -10.99 26.52
C ASP A 302 -16.77 -10.75 25.50
N MET A 303 -17.06 -11.71 24.62
CA MET A 303 -18.11 -11.60 23.61
C MET A 303 -18.83 -12.93 23.36
N HIS A 304 -19.86 -12.85 22.52
CA HIS A 304 -20.51 -13.99 21.89
C HIS A 304 -20.51 -13.77 20.36
N VAL A 305 -20.21 -14.79 19.57
CA VAL A 305 -20.11 -14.68 18.11
C VAL A 305 -21.18 -15.55 17.48
N ILE A 306 -22.08 -14.90 16.76
CA ILE A 306 -23.15 -15.54 16.01
C ILE A 306 -22.71 -15.60 14.56
N GLY A 307 -22.40 -16.79 14.08
CA GLY A 307 -22.00 -17.05 12.72
C GLY A 307 -23.21 -17.24 11.81
N MET A 308 -23.20 -16.61 10.64
CA MET A 308 -24.18 -16.87 9.58
C MET A 308 -23.52 -17.61 8.43
N ALA A 309 -24.06 -18.78 8.06
CA ALA A 309 -23.72 -19.43 6.79
C ALA A 309 -24.14 -18.52 5.63
N CYS A 310 -23.21 -18.24 4.72
CA CYS A 310 -23.33 -17.16 3.75
C CYS A 310 -23.23 -17.69 2.32
N GLN A 311 -24.27 -17.46 1.52
CA GLN A 311 -24.29 -17.80 0.09
C GLN A 311 -23.52 -16.79 -0.80
N GLY A 312 -22.85 -15.80 -0.20
CA GLY A 312 -22.14 -14.72 -0.90
C GLY A 312 -23.05 -13.52 -1.17
N MET A 313 -22.63 -12.34 -0.71
CA MET A 313 -23.48 -11.14 -0.71
C MET A 313 -23.54 -10.38 -2.06
N GLY A 314 -23.18 -11.03 -3.17
CA GLY A 314 -23.20 -10.41 -4.51
C GLY A 314 -22.10 -9.36 -4.76
N GLU A 315 -21.10 -9.26 -3.89
CA GLU A 315 -19.90 -8.46 -4.12
C GLU A 315 -18.83 -9.29 -4.84
N PRO A 316 -17.93 -8.70 -5.64
CA PRO A 316 -16.93 -9.47 -6.40
C PRO A 316 -15.99 -10.35 -5.57
N LYS A 317 -15.71 -9.99 -4.31
CA LYS A 317 -15.01 -10.89 -3.38
C LYS A 317 -15.72 -12.23 -3.13
N CYS A 318 -17.05 -12.26 -3.32
CA CYS A 318 -17.89 -13.41 -3.07
C CYS A 318 -17.75 -14.48 -4.16
N GLU A 319 -17.34 -14.10 -5.37
CA GLU A 319 -17.15 -15.01 -6.50
C GLU A 319 -16.01 -15.99 -6.27
N THR A 320 -15.02 -15.59 -5.48
CA THR A 320 -13.83 -16.39 -5.14
C THR A 320 -13.74 -16.68 -3.63
N CYS A 321 -14.84 -16.51 -2.91
CA CYS A 321 -14.92 -16.77 -1.49
C CYS A 321 -14.83 -18.27 -1.21
N ASP A 322 -14.07 -18.61 -0.18
CA ASP A 322 -13.84 -19.99 0.27
C ASP A 322 -14.16 -20.17 1.76
N VAL A 323 -14.76 -19.15 2.38
CA VAL A 323 -15.17 -19.17 3.79
C VAL A 323 -16.64 -18.80 3.91
N HIS A 324 -17.50 -19.69 3.40
CA HIS A 324 -18.95 -19.53 3.42
C HIS A 324 -19.58 -19.83 4.78
N VAL A 325 -18.97 -20.72 5.55
CA VAL A 325 -19.41 -21.08 6.91
C VAL A 325 -18.40 -20.56 7.94
N PRO A 326 -18.84 -19.81 8.97
CA PRO A 326 -18.00 -19.46 10.12
C PRO A 326 -17.50 -20.71 10.85
N ARG A 327 -16.21 -20.72 11.24
CA ARG A 327 -15.52 -21.91 11.78
C ARG A 327 -15.22 -21.80 13.27
N PHE A 328 -15.28 -20.59 13.83
CA PHE A 328 -14.87 -20.24 15.19
C PHE A 328 -15.96 -19.45 15.95
N ALA A 329 -17.19 -19.41 15.42
CA ALA A 329 -18.35 -18.83 16.06
C ALA A 329 -18.85 -19.71 17.22
N ASP A 330 -19.53 -19.10 18.20
CA ASP A 330 -20.12 -19.85 19.32
C ASP A 330 -21.38 -20.59 18.89
N GLU A 331 -22.17 -19.96 18.01
CA GLU A 331 -23.36 -20.53 17.39
C GLU A 331 -23.35 -20.21 15.90
N VAL A 332 -23.58 -21.20 15.04
CA VAL A 332 -23.67 -21.03 13.58
C VAL A 332 -25.11 -21.26 13.14
N ILE A 333 -25.63 -20.33 12.34
CA ILE A 333 -27.01 -20.32 11.85
C ILE A 333 -27.02 -20.47 10.33
N GLY A 334 -27.89 -21.37 9.85
CA GLY A 334 -28.10 -21.64 8.45
C GLY A 334 -27.08 -22.63 7.87
N GLU A 335 -27.35 -23.04 6.64
CA GLU A 335 -26.52 -23.95 5.87
C GLU A 335 -26.21 -23.35 4.49
N THR A 336 -25.18 -23.86 3.84
CA THR A 336 -24.80 -23.45 2.50
C THR A 336 -24.22 -24.61 1.72
N ASP A 337 -24.66 -24.72 0.47
CA ASP A 337 -24.16 -25.62 -0.56
C ASP A 337 -22.97 -25.02 -1.33
N LYS A 338 -22.57 -23.77 -1.03
CA LYS A 338 -21.37 -23.18 -1.61
C LYS A 338 -20.13 -23.70 -0.92
N HIS A 339 -19.26 -24.28 -1.74
CA HIS A 339 -17.96 -24.79 -1.35
C HIS A 339 -16.87 -23.86 -1.88
N ALA A 340 -15.68 -23.99 -1.31
CA ALA A 340 -14.50 -23.34 -1.87
C ALA A 340 -14.36 -23.75 -3.35
N PRO A 341 -14.13 -22.79 -4.27
CA PRO A 341 -14.00 -23.11 -5.68
C PRO A 341 -12.79 -24.04 -5.89
N GLU A 342 -12.93 -25.03 -6.78
CA GLU A 342 -11.83 -25.96 -7.12
C GLU A 342 -10.60 -25.23 -7.67
N THR A 343 -10.83 -24.17 -8.46
CA THR A 343 -9.81 -23.25 -8.95
C THR A 343 -10.17 -21.81 -8.57
N SER A 344 -9.23 -21.09 -7.97
CA SER A 344 -9.48 -19.74 -7.49
C SER A 344 -8.98 -18.69 -8.50
N GLU A 345 -9.90 -17.89 -9.04
CA GLU A 345 -9.57 -16.68 -9.83
C GLU A 345 -9.26 -15.45 -8.95
N ARG A 346 -9.01 -15.64 -7.64
CA ARG A 346 -8.84 -14.54 -6.66
C ARG A 346 -7.78 -13.51 -7.06
N TRP A 347 -6.77 -13.93 -7.82
CA TRP A 347 -5.64 -13.11 -8.23
C TRP A 347 -5.80 -12.47 -9.62
N LYS A 348 -6.84 -12.84 -10.39
CA LYS A 348 -6.99 -12.47 -11.81
C LYS A 348 -6.87 -10.96 -12.06
N ALA A 349 -7.59 -10.15 -11.29
CA ALA A 349 -7.53 -8.69 -11.42
C ALA A 349 -6.15 -8.11 -11.07
N LEU A 350 -5.46 -8.71 -10.09
CA LEU A 350 -4.09 -8.31 -9.75
C LEU A 350 -3.11 -8.73 -10.85
N GLU A 351 -3.28 -9.91 -11.43
CA GLU A 351 -2.45 -10.41 -12.53
C GLU A 351 -2.57 -9.52 -13.77
N SER A 352 -3.78 -9.04 -14.08
CA SER A 352 -3.99 -8.04 -15.13
C SER A 352 -3.22 -6.74 -14.86
N LEU A 353 -3.21 -6.25 -13.62
CA LEU A 353 -2.41 -5.08 -13.24
C LEU A 353 -0.91 -5.36 -13.38
N MET A 354 -0.45 -6.51 -12.88
CA MET A 354 0.96 -6.90 -12.88
C MET A 354 1.53 -7.16 -14.29
N ALA A 355 0.68 -7.50 -15.26
CA ALA A 355 1.06 -7.63 -16.67
C ALA A 355 1.42 -6.29 -17.33
N LEU A 356 0.97 -5.16 -16.78
CA LEU A 356 1.33 -3.84 -17.30
C LEU A 356 2.81 -3.50 -16.99
N PRO A 357 3.54 -2.79 -17.88
CA PRO A 357 4.84 -2.23 -17.57
C PRO A 357 4.83 -1.34 -16.31
N ALA A 358 5.96 -1.24 -15.61
CA ALA A 358 6.06 -0.48 -14.35
C ALA A 358 5.57 0.98 -14.48
N ALA A 359 5.94 1.67 -15.57
CA ALA A 359 5.49 3.04 -15.84
C ALA A 359 3.96 3.15 -16.01
N GLN A 360 3.33 2.14 -16.62
CA GLN A 360 1.87 2.10 -16.78
C GLN A 360 1.17 1.80 -15.44
N ARG A 361 1.74 0.93 -14.59
CA ARG A 361 1.24 0.73 -13.21
C ARG A 361 1.34 2.02 -12.39
N MET A 362 2.45 2.73 -12.47
CA MET A 362 2.62 4.04 -11.80
C MET A 362 1.57 5.05 -12.27
N SER A 363 1.34 5.15 -13.58
CA SER A 363 0.32 6.02 -14.16
C SER A 363 -1.10 5.65 -13.71
N TYR A 364 -1.43 4.36 -13.68
CA TYR A 364 -2.70 3.86 -13.16
C TYR A 364 -2.92 4.32 -11.72
N TRP A 365 -1.95 4.10 -10.83
CA TRP A 365 -2.08 4.48 -9.43
C TRP A 365 -2.09 5.99 -9.19
N ALA A 366 -1.31 6.75 -9.95
CA ALA A 366 -1.35 8.21 -9.91
C ALA A 366 -2.77 8.72 -10.23
N THR A 367 -3.36 8.21 -11.31
CA THR A 367 -4.73 8.56 -11.74
C THR A 367 -5.78 8.13 -10.70
N GLU A 368 -5.64 6.94 -10.13
CA GLU A 368 -6.55 6.44 -9.10
C GLU A 368 -6.50 7.30 -7.82
N PHE A 369 -5.29 7.65 -7.36
CA PHE A 369 -5.08 8.35 -6.10
C PHE A 369 -5.27 9.86 -6.18
N GLU A 370 -5.16 10.48 -7.35
CA GLU A 370 -5.53 11.90 -7.56
C GLU A 370 -6.98 12.18 -7.10
N ARG A 371 -7.88 11.21 -7.31
CA ARG A 371 -9.30 11.30 -6.91
C ARG A 371 -9.53 11.20 -5.40
N CYS A 372 -8.50 10.89 -4.61
CA CYS A 372 -8.63 10.70 -3.18
C CYS A 372 -8.71 12.05 -2.45
N VAL A 373 -9.87 12.38 -1.90
CA VAL A 373 -10.07 13.57 -1.07
C VAL A 373 -9.68 13.38 0.40
N LYS A 374 -9.01 12.26 0.74
CA LYS A 374 -8.67 11.87 2.13
C LYS A 374 -9.82 11.97 3.13
N CYS A 375 -11.04 11.61 2.72
CA CYS A 375 -12.19 11.52 3.65
C CYS A 375 -12.03 10.43 4.73
N TYR A 376 -11.04 9.53 4.56
CA TYR A 376 -10.70 8.42 5.44
C TYR A 376 -11.84 7.42 5.70
N ALA A 377 -12.89 7.37 4.87
CA ALA A 377 -13.94 6.36 4.96
C ALA A 377 -13.36 4.93 4.95
N CYS A 378 -12.36 4.67 4.10
CA CYS A 378 -11.62 3.41 4.03
C CYS A 378 -10.88 3.06 5.34
N ARG A 379 -10.46 4.04 6.13
CA ARG A 379 -9.88 3.85 7.48
C ARG A 379 -10.98 3.52 8.49
N GLN A 380 -12.07 4.30 8.50
CA GLN A 380 -13.13 4.20 9.50
C GLN A 380 -13.92 2.90 9.42
N VAL A 381 -14.05 2.34 8.21
CA VAL A 381 -14.79 1.09 7.99
C VAL A 381 -13.92 -0.16 8.23
N CYS A 382 -12.60 -0.02 8.26
CA CYS A 382 -11.69 -1.17 8.29
C CYS A 382 -11.56 -1.73 9.71
N PRO A 383 -11.89 -3.01 9.96
CA PRO A 383 -11.72 -3.61 11.27
C PRO A 383 -10.24 -3.75 11.68
N MET A 384 -9.30 -3.70 10.73
CA MET A 384 -7.86 -3.81 11.00
C MET A 384 -7.18 -2.45 11.25
N CYS A 385 -7.89 -1.33 11.07
CA CYS A 385 -7.42 -0.02 11.45
C CYS A 385 -7.92 0.31 12.86
N TYR A 386 -7.02 0.31 13.85
CA TYR A 386 -7.39 0.54 15.26
C TYR A 386 -6.41 1.36 16.08
N CYS A 387 -5.39 1.93 15.45
CA CYS A 387 -4.46 2.81 16.15
C CYS A 387 -5.24 3.95 16.81
N GLU A 388 -5.00 4.21 18.10
CA GLU A 388 -5.64 5.33 18.80
C GLU A 388 -5.32 6.68 18.15
N ARG A 389 -4.10 6.80 17.63
CA ARG A 389 -3.63 7.95 16.88
C ARG A 389 -3.01 7.51 15.55
N CYS A 390 -3.69 7.83 14.44
CA CYS A 390 -3.18 7.51 13.12
C CYS A 390 -2.04 8.45 12.72
N LEU A 391 -1.10 7.99 11.89
CA LEU A 391 -0.01 8.82 11.38
C LEU A 391 -0.53 10.04 10.60
N VAL A 392 -1.65 9.89 9.89
CA VAL A 392 -2.27 10.99 9.12
C VAL A 392 -2.91 12.07 10.00
N ASP A 393 -3.08 11.81 11.29
CA ASP A 393 -3.55 12.82 12.27
C ASP A 393 -2.36 13.44 13.04
N LYS A 394 -1.11 13.11 12.69
CA LYS A 394 0.09 13.63 13.36
C LYS A 394 0.67 14.80 12.57
N ASN A 395 0.61 15.99 13.16
CA ASN A 395 1.24 17.19 12.61
C ASN A 395 2.74 17.31 12.94
N ARG A 396 3.27 16.46 13.84
CA ARG A 396 4.70 16.40 14.21
C ARG A 396 5.10 14.98 14.67
N PRO A 397 6.19 14.40 14.12
CA PRO A 397 6.81 14.76 12.84
C PRO A 397 5.87 14.45 11.67
N THR A 398 5.83 15.32 10.65
CA THR A 398 5.03 15.12 9.43
C THR A 398 5.81 14.24 8.46
N VAL A 399 5.73 12.92 8.64
CA VAL A 399 6.36 11.96 7.71
C VAL A 399 5.55 11.83 6.43
N ILE A 400 4.22 11.91 6.54
CA ILE A 400 3.27 11.90 5.42
C ILE A 400 2.55 13.24 5.40
N ASP A 401 2.42 13.83 4.20
CA ASP A 401 1.59 15.02 4.02
C ASP A 401 0.14 14.68 4.37
N THR A 402 -0.44 15.41 5.32
CA THR A 402 -1.82 15.22 5.77
C THR A 402 -2.83 15.75 4.75
N SER A 403 -2.41 16.68 3.89
CA SER A 403 -3.24 17.31 2.86
C SER A 403 -3.55 16.34 1.72
N ALA A 404 -4.69 16.50 1.06
CA ALA A 404 -5.08 15.73 -0.12
C ALA A 404 -4.36 16.25 -1.38
N THR A 405 -3.02 16.18 -1.36
CA THR A 405 -2.13 16.41 -2.50
C THR A 405 -1.80 15.07 -3.14
N ASP A 406 -1.31 15.07 -4.39
CA ASP A 406 -0.97 13.81 -5.06
C ASP A 406 0.10 13.02 -4.29
N LYS A 407 1.16 13.72 -3.84
CA LYS A 407 2.18 13.15 -2.94
C LYS A 407 1.56 12.59 -1.66
N GLY A 408 0.72 13.38 -1.00
CA GLY A 408 0.06 12.97 0.23
C GLY A 408 -0.86 11.78 0.05
N ASN A 409 -1.60 11.71 -1.06
CA ASN A 409 -2.52 10.62 -1.39
C ASN A 409 -1.73 9.34 -1.64
N PHE A 410 -0.70 9.42 -2.48
CA PHE A 410 0.17 8.30 -2.80
C PHE A 410 0.80 7.70 -1.53
N ALA A 411 1.45 8.53 -0.70
CA ALA A 411 2.03 8.09 0.57
C ALA A 411 1.00 7.48 1.52
N TRP A 412 -0.21 8.05 1.61
CA TRP A 412 -1.29 7.49 2.44
C TRP A 412 -1.70 6.09 1.99
N HIS A 413 -1.89 5.88 0.69
CA HIS A 413 -2.34 4.60 0.16
C HIS A 413 -1.27 3.50 0.33
N ILE A 414 0.00 3.82 0.08
CA ILE A 414 1.13 2.90 0.34
C ILE A 414 1.19 2.53 1.80
N LEU A 415 1.24 3.53 2.69
CA LEU A 415 1.37 3.27 4.11
C LEU A 415 0.21 2.44 4.62
N ARG A 416 -1.02 2.82 4.29
CA ARG A 416 -2.20 2.11 4.76
C ARG A 416 -2.18 0.66 4.29
N ALA A 417 -1.88 0.41 3.02
CA ALA A 417 -1.76 -0.95 2.51
C ALA A 417 -0.70 -1.73 3.32
N PHE A 418 0.49 -1.16 3.51
CA PHE A 418 1.55 -1.83 4.25
C PHE A 418 1.24 -2.08 5.73
N HIS A 419 0.57 -1.16 6.42
CA HIS A 419 0.06 -1.36 7.79
C HIS A 419 -0.98 -2.49 7.90
N LEU A 420 -1.58 -2.89 6.78
CA LEU A 420 -2.51 -4.01 6.68
C LEU A 420 -1.84 -5.30 6.17
N ALA A 421 -0.54 -5.29 5.87
CA ALA A 421 0.19 -6.46 5.41
C ALA A 421 0.11 -7.59 6.46
N GLY A 422 -0.38 -8.77 6.05
CA GLY A 422 -0.63 -9.90 6.94
C GLY A 422 -1.85 -9.77 7.86
N ARG A 423 -2.64 -8.70 7.72
CA ARG A 423 -3.80 -8.37 8.59
C ARG A 423 -5.09 -8.25 7.79
N CYS A 424 -5.02 -7.78 6.54
CA CYS A 424 -6.19 -7.66 5.68
C CYS A 424 -6.84 -9.03 5.40
N ILE A 425 -8.12 -9.14 5.75
CA ILE A 425 -8.92 -10.35 5.53
C ILE A 425 -9.60 -10.40 4.15
N GLY A 426 -9.46 -9.36 3.32
CA GLY A 426 -10.12 -9.29 2.00
C GLY A 426 -11.63 -9.09 2.11
N CYS A 427 -12.10 -8.29 3.07
CA CYS A 427 -13.52 -7.95 3.17
C CYS A 427 -13.95 -6.79 2.25
N ASP A 428 -13.01 -6.13 1.58
CA ASP A 428 -13.23 -5.05 0.59
C ASP A 428 -14.09 -3.86 1.04
N GLU A 429 -14.33 -3.74 2.35
CA GLU A 429 -15.03 -2.61 2.95
C GLU A 429 -14.36 -1.27 2.59
N CYS A 430 -13.03 -1.27 2.43
CA CYS A 430 -12.31 -0.07 2.04
C CYS A 430 -12.57 0.40 0.61
N THR A 431 -12.81 -0.53 -0.32
CA THR A 431 -13.24 -0.22 -1.69
C THR A 431 -14.70 0.20 -1.68
N ARG A 432 -15.56 -0.60 -1.03
CA ARG A 432 -17.01 -0.34 -0.92
C ARG A 432 -17.34 1.03 -0.31
N ALA A 433 -16.59 1.44 0.71
CA ALA A 433 -16.82 2.71 1.41
C ALA A 433 -16.16 3.92 0.73
N CYS A 434 -15.40 3.74 -0.36
CA CYS A 434 -14.70 4.84 -1.01
C CYS A 434 -15.68 5.66 -1.87
N PRO A 435 -15.97 6.93 -1.54
CA PRO A 435 -16.90 7.75 -2.33
C PRO A 435 -16.37 8.07 -3.73
N ALA A 436 -15.05 7.96 -3.94
CA ALA A 436 -14.40 8.15 -5.24
C ALA A 436 -14.30 6.86 -6.06
N GLY A 437 -14.77 5.71 -5.54
CA GLY A 437 -14.75 4.43 -6.24
C GLY A 437 -13.34 3.85 -6.46
N ILE A 438 -12.34 4.25 -5.68
CA ILE A 438 -10.95 3.76 -5.81
C ILE A 438 -10.89 2.29 -5.39
N ASP A 439 -10.39 1.40 -6.25
CA ASP A 439 -10.25 -0.02 -5.92
C ASP A 439 -9.01 -0.31 -5.06
N LEU A 440 -9.18 -0.10 -3.75
CA LEU A 440 -8.14 -0.38 -2.75
C LEU A 440 -7.88 -1.88 -2.54
N ARG A 441 -8.71 -2.77 -3.10
CA ARG A 441 -8.55 -4.22 -3.01
C ARG A 441 -7.24 -4.65 -3.65
N LEU A 442 -6.88 -4.09 -4.81
CA LEU A 442 -5.68 -4.49 -5.56
C LEU A 442 -4.40 -4.36 -4.72
N LEU A 443 -4.21 -3.25 -3.99
CA LEU A 443 -3.07 -3.08 -3.07
C LEU A 443 -3.04 -4.15 -1.97
N ASN A 444 -4.21 -4.47 -1.42
CA ASN A 444 -4.31 -5.45 -0.35
C ASN A 444 -4.15 -6.89 -0.88
N LEU A 445 -4.59 -7.15 -2.11
CA LEU A 445 -4.37 -8.43 -2.79
C LEU A 445 -2.89 -8.64 -3.10
N THR A 446 -2.14 -7.59 -3.49
CA THR A 446 -0.68 -7.69 -3.65
C THR A 446 -0.03 -8.23 -2.38
N LEU A 447 -0.36 -7.63 -1.23
CA LEU A 447 0.20 -8.04 0.06
C LEU A 447 -0.32 -9.41 0.53
N ALA A 448 -1.57 -9.75 0.21
CA ALA A 448 -2.13 -11.06 0.52
C ALA A 448 -1.48 -12.17 -0.32
N LYS A 449 -1.26 -11.95 -1.62
CA LYS A 449 -0.56 -12.88 -2.51
C LYS A 449 0.88 -13.09 -2.04
N ALA A 450 1.60 -12.00 -1.76
CA ALA A 450 2.94 -12.06 -1.22
C ALA A 450 3.01 -12.79 0.14
N ALA A 451 2.03 -12.60 1.02
CA ALA A 451 1.94 -13.32 2.29
C ALA A 451 1.78 -14.84 2.10
N GLU A 452 0.94 -15.25 1.15
CA GLU A 452 0.69 -16.66 0.85
C GLU A 452 1.90 -17.31 0.14
N GLU A 453 2.48 -16.65 -0.86
CA GLU A 453 3.60 -17.19 -1.65
C GLU A 453 4.93 -17.26 -0.89
N HIS A 454 5.24 -16.25 -0.08
CA HIS A 454 6.52 -16.18 0.63
C HIS A 454 6.50 -16.84 2.01
N PHE A 455 5.33 -16.94 2.64
CA PHE A 455 5.23 -17.33 4.05
C PHE A 455 4.15 -18.37 4.35
N ALA A 456 3.43 -18.88 3.33
CA ALA A 456 2.27 -19.76 3.51
C ALA A 456 1.25 -19.20 4.51
N TYR A 457 1.12 -17.87 4.56
CA TYR A 457 0.34 -17.18 5.58
C TYR A 457 -0.91 -16.54 4.99
N ARG A 458 -2.07 -16.82 5.60
CA ARG A 458 -3.34 -16.18 5.24
C ARG A 458 -4.05 -15.61 6.45
N ALA A 459 -4.34 -14.31 6.40
CA ALA A 459 -4.89 -13.56 7.54
C ALA A 459 -6.22 -14.16 8.03
N GLY A 460 -6.28 -14.44 9.33
CA GLY A 460 -7.49 -14.90 10.02
C GLY A 460 -7.95 -16.33 9.68
N ILE A 461 -7.12 -17.11 8.99
CA ILE A 461 -7.46 -18.51 8.65
C ILE A 461 -7.06 -19.47 9.78
N ASP A 462 -5.80 -19.40 10.21
CA ASP A 462 -5.25 -20.20 11.30
C ASP A 462 -5.09 -19.32 12.56
N PRO A 463 -5.81 -19.64 13.67
CA PRO A 463 -5.70 -18.89 14.91
C PRO A 463 -4.35 -19.10 15.63
N LYS A 464 -3.62 -20.19 15.33
CA LYS A 464 -2.33 -20.50 15.95
C LYS A 464 -1.13 -19.92 15.21
N ALA A 465 -1.29 -19.55 13.95
CA ALA A 465 -0.21 -18.95 13.16
C ALA A 465 0.22 -17.59 13.74
N GLU A 466 1.51 -17.36 13.94
CA GLU A 466 2.03 -16.08 14.44
C GLU A 466 1.68 -14.88 13.54
N PRO A 467 1.62 -13.64 14.06
CA PRO A 467 1.43 -12.45 13.22
C PRO A 467 2.58 -12.29 12.22
N LEU A 468 2.25 -12.14 10.94
CA LEU A 468 3.26 -12.11 9.87
C LEU A 468 4.33 -11.02 10.05
N ILE A 469 3.92 -9.75 10.19
CA ILE A 469 4.81 -8.59 10.34
C ILE A 469 5.43 -8.50 11.76
N GLY A 470 4.77 -9.12 12.73
CA GLY A 470 5.18 -9.14 14.14
C GLY A 470 6.22 -10.20 14.46
N ALA A 471 6.32 -11.25 13.66
CA ALA A 471 7.29 -12.33 13.78
C ALA A 471 8.43 -12.21 12.76
N TYR A 472 9.40 -13.11 12.83
CA TYR A 472 10.46 -13.29 11.84
C TYR A 472 10.84 -14.77 11.74
N SER A 473 11.53 -15.16 10.66
CA SER A 473 12.16 -16.47 10.54
C SER A 473 13.59 -16.32 10.05
N LEU A 474 14.48 -17.18 10.54
CA LEU A 474 15.87 -17.24 10.07
C LEU A 474 15.93 -17.74 8.61
N GLN A 475 14.87 -18.40 8.14
CA GLN A 475 14.72 -19.05 6.85
C GLN A 475 13.96 -18.19 5.83
N ASP A 476 13.54 -16.97 6.22
CA ASP A 476 13.00 -16.01 5.27
C ASP A 476 14.02 -15.76 4.15
N LYS A 477 13.59 -15.86 2.88
CA LYS A 477 14.44 -15.70 1.70
C LYS A 477 15.14 -14.33 1.71
N GLU A 478 16.39 -14.29 1.26
CA GLU A 478 17.17 -13.04 1.20
C GLU A 478 17.98 -12.86 -0.08
N ASN A 479 17.71 -13.65 -1.11
CA ASN A 479 18.42 -13.61 -2.41
C ASN A 479 18.33 -12.27 -3.16
N PHE A 480 17.50 -11.35 -2.68
CA PHE A 480 17.34 -9.99 -3.19
C PHE A 480 18.01 -8.92 -2.31
N ILE A 481 18.69 -9.33 -1.24
CA ILE A 481 19.53 -8.49 -0.38
C ILE A 481 20.99 -8.80 -0.75
N ARG A 482 21.80 -7.76 -0.97
CA ARG A 482 23.19 -7.91 -1.42
C ARG A 482 24.22 -7.68 -0.30
#